data_AF-A0A2N2WZW4-F1
#
_entry.id   AF-A0A2N2WZW4-F1
#
_cell.length_a   1.000
_cell.length_b   1.000
_cell.length_c   1.000
_cell.angle_alpha   90.00
_cell.angle_beta   90.00
_cell.angle_gamma   90.00
#
_symmetry.space_group_name_H-M   'P 1'
#
loop_
_entity.id
_entity.type
_entity.pdbx_description
1 polymer ?
#
loop_
_entity_poly.entity_id
_entity_poly.type
_entity_poly.pdbx_seq_one_letter_code
_entity_poly.pdbx_strand_id
1 'polypeptide(L)'
;MSPFSTNKKEKSILDCFTYDLSSFFFDEYEEIASEETPATVMIVYEKKLPWNELEVFDTVQFRIFFDKESLTGSNPVNVKFISKAKKGTVKHLSKIIDKVVSIYGHDDYRKGVWDELDESDYESKQFRRVWTIEQGDSFISVEFNESDGIVLNILFFNNMLKESGSYLETNK
;
A
#
# COMPACT_ATOMS: atom_id res chain seq x y z
N MET A 1 -23.37 -14.12 32.42
CA MET A 1 -22.33 -13.09 32.53
C MET A 1 -21.32 -13.35 31.44
N SER A 2 -21.24 -12.46 30.45
CA SER A 2 -20.30 -12.55 29.33
C SER A 2 -18.98 -11.90 29.75
N PRO A 3 -17.82 -12.55 29.62
CA PRO A 3 -16.56 -11.84 29.57
C PRO A 3 -16.38 -11.38 28.12
N PHE A 4 -16.40 -10.06 27.93
CA PHE A 4 -16.13 -9.39 26.67
C PHE A 4 -14.81 -9.91 26.08
N SER A 5 -14.92 -10.70 25.01
CA SER A 5 -13.84 -10.87 24.05
C SER A 5 -13.59 -9.48 23.44
N THR A 6 -12.63 -8.74 23.98
CA THR A 6 -12.07 -7.58 23.29
C THR A 6 -11.41 -8.11 22.02
N ASN A 7 -12.16 -8.17 20.92
CA ASN A 7 -11.62 -8.33 19.57
C ASN A 7 -10.68 -7.15 19.33
N LYS A 8 -9.43 -7.30 19.73
CA LYS A 8 -8.39 -6.31 19.48
C LYS A 8 -8.12 -6.40 17.98
N LYS A 9 -8.62 -5.43 17.21
CA LYS A 9 -8.39 -5.32 15.77
C LYS A 9 -6.89 -5.58 15.51
N GLU A 10 -6.58 -6.57 14.69
CA GLU A 10 -5.20 -6.83 14.29
C GLU A 10 -4.68 -5.58 13.58
N LYS A 11 -3.47 -5.15 13.95
CA LYS A 11 -2.87 -3.96 13.34
C LYS A 11 -2.62 -4.24 11.87
N SER A 12 -2.95 -3.29 11.02
CA SER A 12 -2.70 -3.33 9.58
C SER A 12 -1.80 -2.19 9.16
N ILE A 13 -1.13 -2.32 8.00
CA ILE A 13 -0.41 -1.19 7.39
C ILE A 13 -1.31 0.02 7.17
N LEU A 14 -2.61 -0.20 6.99
CA LEU A 14 -3.59 0.86 6.84
C LEU A 14 -3.65 1.77 8.08
N ASP A 15 -3.37 1.22 9.27
CA ASP A 15 -3.31 1.98 10.52
C ASP A 15 -2.06 2.88 10.61
N CYS A 16 -1.12 2.78 9.67
CA CYS A 16 0.05 3.66 9.58
C CYS A 16 -0.26 4.98 8.88
N PHE A 17 -1.39 5.08 8.17
CA PHE A 17 -1.77 6.23 7.39
C PHE A 17 -2.87 7.03 8.09
N THR A 18 -2.77 8.35 8.02
CA THR A 18 -3.83 9.24 8.55
C THR A 18 -4.84 9.65 7.50
N TYR A 19 -4.44 9.61 6.22
CA TYR A 19 -5.30 9.83 5.08
C TYR A 19 -6.27 8.66 4.90
N ASP A 20 -7.56 8.96 4.81
CA ASP A 20 -8.59 7.97 4.55
C ASP A 20 -8.59 7.57 3.07
N LEU A 21 -8.06 6.38 2.78
CA LEU A 21 -8.02 5.83 1.43
C LEU A 21 -9.42 5.57 0.85
N SER A 22 -10.45 5.40 1.68
CA SER A 22 -11.82 5.19 1.19
C SER A 22 -12.43 6.47 0.61
N SER A 23 -11.93 7.64 1.00
CA SER A 23 -12.37 8.94 0.50
C SER A 23 -11.64 9.38 -0.78
N PHE A 24 -10.78 8.53 -1.36
CA PHE A 24 -9.95 8.88 -2.51
C PHE A 24 -10.75 9.51 -3.67
N PHE A 25 -11.89 8.91 -4.03
CA PHE A 25 -12.74 9.35 -5.14
C PHE A 25 -13.75 10.45 -4.78
N PHE A 26 -13.70 11.01 -3.56
CA PHE A 26 -14.61 12.09 -3.15
C PHE A 26 -14.06 13.50 -3.43
N ASP A 27 -12.75 13.65 -3.65
CA ASP A 27 -12.13 14.93 -4.02
C ASP A 27 -11.54 14.87 -5.44
N GLU A 28 -10.81 15.92 -5.82
CA GLU A 28 -10.08 15.98 -7.09
C GLU A 28 -8.98 14.92 -7.18
N TYR A 29 -9.01 14.14 -8.26
CA TYR A 29 -8.00 13.16 -8.67
C TYR A 29 -7.79 13.25 -10.19
N GLU A 30 -6.66 12.75 -10.67
CA GLU A 30 -6.31 12.76 -12.09
C GLU A 30 -6.14 11.33 -12.62
N GLU A 31 -6.63 11.03 -13.81
CA GLU A 31 -6.24 9.81 -14.53
C GLU A 31 -4.90 10.03 -15.22
N ILE A 32 -3.89 9.25 -14.85
CA ILE A 32 -2.51 9.43 -15.34
C ILE A 32 -2.06 8.33 -16.30
N ALA A 33 -2.75 7.19 -16.32
CA ALA A 33 -2.48 6.10 -17.24
C ALA A 33 -3.72 5.22 -17.44
N SER A 34 -3.87 4.70 -18.65
CA SER A 34 -4.89 3.72 -19.01
C SER A 34 -4.27 2.71 -19.98
N GLU A 35 -4.32 1.43 -19.62
CA GLU A 35 -3.81 0.34 -20.44
C GLU A 35 -4.93 -0.68 -20.67
N GLU A 36 -5.14 -1.05 -21.92
CA GLU A 36 -6.16 -2.00 -22.31
C GLU A 36 -5.52 -3.26 -22.91
N THR A 37 -5.89 -4.41 -22.35
CA THR A 37 -5.58 -5.73 -22.92
C THR A 37 -6.89 -6.42 -23.35
N PRO A 38 -6.83 -7.54 -24.09
CA PRO A 38 -8.02 -8.28 -24.47
C PRO A 38 -8.88 -8.72 -23.27
N ALA A 39 -8.25 -9.04 -22.13
CA ALA A 39 -8.93 -9.56 -20.94
C ALA A 39 -9.23 -8.48 -19.88
N THR A 40 -8.44 -7.42 -19.79
CA THR A 40 -8.52 -6.44 -18.69
C THR A 40 -8.31 -5.01 -19.15
N VAL A 41 -8.97 -4.06 -18.49
CA VAL A 41 -8.63 -2.64 -18.54
C VAL A 41 -7.97 -2.26 -17.22
N MET A 42 -6.82 -1.60 -17.26
CA MET A 42 -6.14 -1.07 -16.09
C MET A 42 -6.14 0.45 -16.16
N ILE A 43 -6.67 1.11 -15.14
CA ILE A 43 -6.64 2.57 -15.04
C ILE A 43 -5.89 2.97 -13.77
N VAL A 44 -5.01 3.96 -13.89
CA VAL A 44 -4.26 4.54 -12.77
C VAL A 44 -4.74 5.95 -12.51
N TYR A 45 -5.32 6.15 -11.34
CA TYR A 45 -5.68 7.46 -10.80
C TYR A 45 -4.62 7.92 -9.83
N GLU A 46 -4.23 9.19 -9.88
CA GLU A 46 -3.27 9.83 -8.99
C GLU A 46 -3.94 10.97 -8.22
N LYS A 47 -3.54 11.13 -6.95
CA LYS A 47 -3.88 12.28 -6.14
C LYS A 47 -2.69 12.73 -5.33
N LYS A 48 -2.48 14.05 -5.28
CA LYS A 48 -1.56 14.67 -4.34
C LYS A 48 -2.18 14.65 -2.94
N LEU A 49 -1.44 14.15 -1.96
CA LEU A 49 -1.88 14.12 -0.58
C LEU A 49 -1.86 15.53 0.04
N PRO A 50 -2.81 15.84 0.93
CA PRO A 50 -2.86 17.14 1.61
C PRO A 50 -1.66 17.38 2.56
N TRP A 51 -1.02 16.30 3.02
CA TRP A 51 0.21 16.32 3.82
C TRP A 51 1.07 15.10 3.47
N ASN A 52 2.31 15.06 3.98
CA ASN A 52 3.20 13.92 3.74
C ASN A 52 2.85 12.77 4.69
N GLU A 53 2.28 11.70 4.16
CA GLU A 53 2.07 10.46 4.90
C GLU A 53 3.41 9.80 5.24
N LEU A 54 3.52 9.26 6.45
CA LEU A 54 4.78 8.69 6.98
C LEU A 54 6.00 9.60 6.79
N GLU A 55 5.80 10.91 6.91
CA GLU A 55 6.79 11.98 6.74
C GLU A 55 7.37 12.14 5.32
N VAL A 56 7.02 11.27 4.36
CA VAL A 56 7.70 11.20 3.05
C VAL A 56 6.77 11.05 1.85
N PHE A 57 5.62 10.38 1.98
CA PHE A 57 4.73 10.14 0.85
C PHE A 57 3.82 11.34 0.60
N ASP A 58 3.96 11.97 -0.56
CA ASP A 58 3.22 13.17 -0.95
C ASP A 58 2.15 12.90 -2.02
N THR A 59 2.13 11.69 -2.56
CA THR A 59 1.22 11.27 -3.62
C THR A 59 0.72 9.85 -3.34
N VAL A 60 -0.53 9.59 -3.68
CA VAL A 60 -1.13 8.26 -3.69
C VAL A 60 -1.74 7.97 -5.06
N GLN A 61 -1.55 6.74 -5.54
CA GLN A 61 -2.13 6.24 -6.78
C GLN A 61 -3.01 5.03 -6.51
N PHE A 62 -4.18 5.01 -7.16
CA PHE A 62 -5.07 3.85 -7.21
C PHE A 62 -5.00 3.24 -8.60
N ARG A 63 -4.54 2.00 -8.66
CA ARG A 63 -4.54 1.20 -9.89
C ARG A 63 -5.70 0.21 -9.81
N ILE A 64 -6.70 0.40 -10.66
CA ILE A 64 -7.92 -0.41 -10.70
C ILE A 64 -7.89 -1.29 -11.95
N PHE A 65 -8.15 -2.58 -11.75
CA PHE A 65 -8.23 -3.56 -12.83
C PHE A 65 -9.68 -3.95 -13.06
N PHE A 66 -10.18 -3.69 -14.26
CA PHE A 66 -11.50 -4.11 -14.72
C PHE A 66 -11.36 -5.36 -15.57
N ASP A 67 -11.88 -6.48 -15.07
CA ASP A 67 -11.94 -7.73 -15.82
C ASP A 67 -13.10 -7.65 -16.83
N LYS A 68 -12.79 -7.88 -18.11
CA LYS A 68 -13.78 -7.85 -19.20
C LYS A 68 -14.59 -9.14 -19.29
N GLU A 69 -14.07 -10.24 -18.77
CA GLU A 69 -14.70 -11.56 -18.80
C GLU A 69 -15.56 -11.81 -17.55
N SER A 70 -15.28 -11.10 -16.46
CA SER A 70 -16.02 -11.20 -15.20
C SER A 70 -16.88 -9.97 -14.93
N LEU A 71 -18.17 -10.06 -15.25
CA LEU A 71 -19.18 -9.04 -14.91
C LEU A 71 -19.57 -9.04 -13.42
N THR A 72 -19.15 -10.05 -12.65
CA THR A 72 -19.60 -10.30 -11.26
C THR A 72 -18.46 -10.27 -10.24
N GLY A 73 -17.20 -10.16 -10.68
CA GLY A 73 -16.03 -10.12 -9.81
C GLY A 73 -15.80 -8.75 -9.17
N SER A 74 -15.17 -8.74 -7.98
CA SER A 74 -14.60 -7.51 -7.43
C SER A 74 -13.34 -7.18 -8.21
N ASN A 75 -13.31 -6.01 -8.84
CA ASN A 75 -12.12 -5.47 -9.48
C ASN A 75 -10.96 -5.38 -8.47
N PRO A 76 -9.79 -5.97 -8.74
CA PRO A 76 -8.60 -5.76 -7.94
C PRO A 76 -8.23 -4.28 -7.88
N VAL A 77 -7.87 -3.82 -6.68
CA VAL A 77 -7.38 -2.46 -6.47
C VAL A 77 -5.99 -2.55 -5.84
N ASN A 78 -5.01 -1.89 -6.44
CA ASN A 78 -3.70 -1.71 -5.86
C ASN A 78 -3.52 -0.24 -5.47
N VAL A 79 -2.91 0.00 -4.32
CA VAL A 79 -2.60 1.35 -3.83
C VAL A 79 -1.09 1.52 -3.81
N LYS A 80 -0.62 2.65 -4.34
CA LYS A 80 0.80 3.00 -4.38
C LYS A 80 1.01 4.38 -3.75
N PHE A 81 1.77 4.44 -2.67
CA PHE A 81 2.24 5.68 -2.06
C PHE A 81 3.63 6.03 -2.59
N ILE A 82 3.84 7.31 -2.91
CA ILE A 82 5.00 7.79 -3.65
C ILE A 82 5.55 9.06 -2.99
N SER A 83 6.88 9.20 -2.98
CA SER A 83 7.58 10.43 -2.55
C SER A 83 8.07 11.23 -3.77
N LYS A 84 7.15 11.83 -4.53
CA LYS A 84 7.40 12.40 -5.86
C LYS A 84 8.14 13.74 -5.79
N ALA A 85 7.75 14.63 -4.86
CA ALA A 85 8.36 15.95 -4.71
C ALA A 85 9.56 15.94 -3.74
N LYS A 86 9.51 15.12 -2.70
CA LYS A 86 10.65 14.90 -1.79
C LYS A 86 11.29 13.55 -2.07
N LYS A 87 12.52 13.56 -2.58
CA LYS A 87 13.34 12.34 -2.61
C LYS A 87 13.49 11.83 -1.17
N GLY A 88 12.95 10.65 -0.90
CA GLY A 88 13.09 9.99 0.38
C GLY A 88 14.55 9.79 0.77
N THR A 89 14.79 9.50 2.04
CA THR A 89 16.14 9.27 2.58
C THR A 89 16.20 7.87 3.17
N VAL A 90 17.40 7.33 3.37
CA VAL A 90 17.62 6.08 4.12
C VAL A 90 16.84 6.08 5.44
N LYS A 91 16.84 7.20 6.16
CA LYS A 91 16.12 7.34 7.43
C LYS A 91 14.60 7.21 7.26
N HIS A 92 14.03 7.76 6.19
CA HIS A 92 12.60 7.58 5.90
C HIS A 92 12.30 6.12 5.59
N LEU A 93 13.13 5.49 4.76
CA LEU A 93 12.98 4.10 4.37
C LEU A 93 13.08 3.15 5.58
N SER A 94 14.13 3.28 6.39
CA SER A 94 14.31 2.55 7.65
C SER A 94 13.08 2.66 8.57
N LYS A 95 12.55 3.87 8.79
CA LYS A 95 11.32 4.07 9.58
C LYS A 95 10.11 3.33 9.00
N ILE A 96 9.97 3.31 7.68
CA ILE A 96 8.89 2.58 7.00
C ILE A 96 9.07 1.07 7.21
N ILE A 97 10.27 0.54 7.00
CA ILE A 97 10.57 -0.88 7.22
C ILE A 97 10.30 -1.28 8.66
N ASP A 98 10.77 -0.51 9.64
CA ASP A 98 10.53 -0.80 11.05
C ASP A 98 9.04 -0.83 11.40
N LYS A 99 8.23 0.07 10.79
CA LYS A 99 6.77 0.04 10.94
C LYS A 99 6.16 -1.23 10.35
N VAL A 100 6.50 -1.60 9.11
CA VAL A 100 5.98 -2.80 8.46
C VAL A 100 6.38 -4.07 9.25
N VAL A 101 7.65 -4.17 9.66
CA VAL A 101 8.17 -5.27 10.47
C VAL A 101 7.49 -5.35 11.84
N SER A 102 7.16 -4.22 12.46
CA SER A 102 6.42 -4.21 13.72
C SER A 102 4.99 -4.75 13.62
N ILE A 103 4.43 -4.79 12.41
CA ILE A 103 3.08 -5.28 12.13
C ILE A 103 3.13 -6.75 11.69
N TYR A 104 3.95 -7.05 10.67
CA TYR A 104 3.94 -8.37 10.01
C TYR A 104 5.14 -9.26 10.32
N GLY A 105 6.16 -8.73 11.02
CA GLY A 105 7.40 -9.45 11.28
C GLY A 105 8.35 -9.44 10.07
N HIS A 106 9.03 -10.57 9.85
CA HIS A 106 10.03 -10.68 8.80
C HIS A 106 9.38 -10.61 7.40
N ASP A 107 10.12 -10.09 6.43
CA ASP A 107 9.72 -10.10 5.03
C ASP A 107 9.82 -11.50 4.40
N ASP A 108 9.42 -11.63 3.14
CA ASP A 108 9.43 -12.89 2.38
C ASP A 108 10.86 -13.43 2.15
N TYR A 109 11.89 -12.58 2.31
CA TYR A 109 13.30 -12.95 2.28
C TYR A 109 13.86 -13.28 3.67
N ARG A 110 13.00 -13.33 4.70
CA ARG A 110 13.34 -13.56 6.11
C ARG A 110 14.22 -12.47 6.71
N LYS A 111 14.23 -11.26 6.14
CA LYS A 111 14.92 -10.12 6.74
C LYS A 111 14.00 -9.44 7.77
N GLY A 112 14.57 -9.02 8.89
CA GLY A 112 13.89 -8.35 9.99
C GLY A 112 13.92 -6.83 9.84
N VAL A 113 14.19 -6.14 10.95
CA VAL A 113 14.45 -4.69 11.01
C VAL A 113 15.56 -4.25 10.06
N TRP A 114 15.65 -2.94 9.79
CA TRP A 114 16.65 -2.35 8.93
C TRP A 114 18.09 -2.76 9.32
N ASP A 115 18.91 -3.17 8.36
CA ASP A 115 20.30 -3.58 8.55
C ASP A 115 21.28 -3.01 7.51
N GLU A 116 22.57 -3.38 7.61
CA GLU A 116 23.63 -2.91 6.70
C GLU A 116 23.44 -3.41 5.26
N LEU A 117 22.80 -4.58 5.06
CA LEU A 117 22.51 -5.08 3.72
C LEU A 117 21.44 -4.22 3.06
N ASP A 118 20.45 -3.74 3.81
CA ASP A 118 19.48 -2.78 3.27
C ASP A 118 20.11 -1.45 2.87
N GLU A 119 21.08 -0.97 3.65
CA GLU A 119 21.82 0.24 3.33
C GLU A 119 22.62 0.06 2.02
N SER A 120 23.31 -1.08 1.88
CA SER A 120 23.96 -1.45 0.62
C SER A 120 22.98 -1.59 -0.56
N ASP A 121 21.81 -2.21 -0.34
CA ASP A 121 20.78 -2.38 -1.36
C ASP A 121 20.20 -1.01 -1.78
N TYR A 122 20.05 -0.08 -0.82
CA TYR A 122 19.62 1.29 -1.10
C TYR A 122 20.67 2.08 -1.91
N GLU A 123 21.93 2.03 -1.50
CA GLU A 123 23.03 2.72 -2.20
C GLU A 123 23.22 2.21 -3.63
N SER A 124 23.06 0.90 -3.83
CA SER A 124 23.11 0.25 -5.14
C SER A 124 21.83 0.41 -5.96
N LYS A 125 20.78 1.05 -5.41
CA LYS A 125 19.47 1.28 -6.05
C LYS A 125 18.73 -0.01 -6.41
N GLN A 126 18.94 -1.05 -5.63
CA GLN A 126 18.30 -2.37 -5.77
C GLN A 126 17.39 -2.71 -4.59
N PHE A 127 17.18 -1.76 -3.67
CA PHE A 127 16.35 -1.95 -2.50
C PHE A 127 14.90 -2.29 -2.85
N ARG A 128 14.49 -3.48 -2.42
CA ARG A 128 13.09 -3.93 -2.45
C ARG A 128 12.86 -4.94 -1.33
N ARG A 129 11.78 -4.74 -0.59
CA ARG A 129 11.26 -5.70 0.40
C ARG A 129 9.79 -5.98 0.15
N VAL A 130 9.35 -7.20 0.43
CA VAL A 130 8.00 -7.69 0.15
C VAL A 130 7.49 -8.55 1.30
N TRP A 131 6.25 -8.33 1.71
CA TRP A 131 5.54 -9.14 2.68
C TRP A 131 4.30 -9.73 2.02
N THR A 132 4.21 -11.05 2.01
CA THR A 132 2.98 -11.78 1.72
C THR A 132 2.11 -11.82 2.98
N ILE A 133 0.87 -11.34 2.88
CA ILE A 133 -0.05 -11.23 4.01
C ILE A 133 -1.20 -12.23 3.80
N GLU A 134 -1.78 -12.72 4.90
CA GLU A 134 -3.01 -13.54 4.86
C GLU A 134 -2.95 -14.68 3.85
N GLN A 135 -1.87 -15.48 3.92
CA GLN A 135 -1.68 -16.67 3.07
C GLN A 135 -1.62 -16.38 1.55
N GLY A 136 -1.39 -15.13 1.14
CA GLY A 136 -1.26 -14.75 -0.27
C GLY A 136 -2.38 -13.89 -0.82
N ASP A 137 -3.34 -13.47 0.01
CA ASP A 137 -4.48 -12.69 -0.42
C ASP A 137 -4.15 -11.20 -0.65
N SER A 138 -3.09 -10.71 -0.01
CA SER A 138 -2.59 -9.34 -0.15
C SER A 138 -1.06 -9.29 -0.03
N PHE A 139 -0.44 -8.27 -0.64
CA PHE A 139 1.01 -8.07 -0.57
C PHE A 139 1.34 -6.61 -0.27
N ILE A 140 2.36 -6.40 0.56
CA ILE A 140 2.99 -5.10 0.73
C ILE A 140 4.38 -5.15 0.14
N SER A 141 4.77 -4.15 -0.63
CA SER A 141 6.17 -3.94 -0.97
C SER A 141 6.64 -2.54 -0.65
N VAL A 142 7.91 -2.43 -0.29
CA VAL A 142 8.60 -1.15 -0.15
C VAL A 142 9.84 -1.21 -1.03
N GLU A 143 9.98 -0.23 -1.90
CA GLU A 143 11.09 -0.15 -2.84
C GLU A 143 11.56 1.28 -3.03
N PHE A 144 12.78 1.43 -3.55
CA PHE A 144 13.31 2.72 -3.95
C PHE A 144 13.54 2.70 -5.46
N ASN A 145 13.00 3.71 -6.16
CA ASN A 145 13.24 3.92 -7.57
C ASN A 145 13.70 5.36 -7.84
N GLU A 146 14.46 5.56 -8.93
CA GLU A 146 15.01 6.88 -9.22
C GLU A 146 13.96 7.90 -9.69
N SER A 147 12.89 7.41 -10.33
CA SER A 147 11.84 8.24 -10.92
C SER A 147 10.81 8.73 -9.89
N ASP A 148 10.41 7.86 -8.97
CA ASP A 148 9.30 8.08 -8.04
C ASP A 148 9.78 8.18 -6.57
N GLY A 149 11.06 7.92 -6.29
CA GLY A 149 11.64 7.99 -4.96
C GLY A 149 11.36 6.74 -4.12
N ILE A 150 10.92 6.92 -2.87
CA ILE A 150 10.44 5.81 -2.05
C ILE A 150 9.01 5.49 -2.47
N VAL A 151 8.75 4.21 -2.64
CA VAL A 151 7.46 3.67 -3.02
C VAL A 151 7.02 2.62 -2.00
N LEU A 152 5.78 2.71 -1.55
CA LEU A 152 5.08 1.64 -0.83
C LEU A 152 3.89 1.20 -1.66
N ASN A 153 3.85 -0.09 -2.02
CA ASN A 153 2.72 -0.69 -2.73
C ASN A 153 1.92 -1.58 -1.78
N ILE A 154 0.61 -1.54 -1.93
CA ILE A 154 -0.36 -2.44 -1.34
C ILE A 154 -1.11 -3.10 -2.50
N LEU A 155 -0.84 -4.37 -2.74
CA LEU A 155 -1.51 -5.15 -3.78
C LEU A 155 -2.73 -5.84 -3.21
N PHE A 156 -3.82 -5.85 -3.98
CA PHE A 156 -5.13 -6.37 -3.59
C PHE A 156 -5.70 -5.66 -2.33
N PHE A 157 -5.55 -4.33 -2.30
CA PHE A 157 -6.02 -3.46 -1.22
C PHE A 157 -7.50 -3.68 -0.84
N ASN A 158 -8.35 -4.02 -1.81
CA ASN A 158 -9.75 -4.33 -1.58
C ASN A 158 -9.97 -5.57 -0.69
N ASN A 159 -9.01 -6.50 -0.62
CA ASN A 159 -9.05 -7.63 0.32
C ASN A 159 -8.78 -7.12 1.74
N MET A 160 -7.72 -6.33 1.93
CA MET A 160 -7.39 -5.73 3.24
C MET A 160 -8.52 -4.86 3.82
N LEU A 161 -9.30 -4.17 2.96
CA LEU A 161 -10.45 -3.39 3.42
C LEU A 161 -11.61 -4.25 3.93
N LYS A 162 -11.84 -5.43 3.34
CA LYS A 162 -12.89 -6.37 3.80
C LYS A 162 -12.57 -6.90 5.19
N GLU A 163 -11.30 -7.21 5.46
CA GLU A 163 -10.85 -7.74 6.75
C GLU A 163 -10.81 -6.69 7.85
N SER A 164 -10.42 -5.46 7.50
CA SER A 164 -10.38 -4.35 8.46
C SER A 164 -11.77 -3.86 8.92
N GLY A 165 -12.86 -4.42 8.37
CA GLY A 165 -14.24 -4.06 8.68
C GLY A 165 -14.71 -2.75 8.03
N SER A 166 -13.85 -2.12 7.22
CA SER A 166 -14.07 -0.78 6.65
C SER A 166 -15.11 -0.76 5.51
N TYR A 167 -15.63 -1.92 5.09
CA TYR A 167 -16.62 -2.06 4.02
C TYR A 167 -18.08 -2.30 4.48
N LEU A 168 -18.39 -2.23 5.78
CA LEU A 168 -19.72 -2.62 6.29
C LEU A 168 -20.63 -1.52 6.86
N GLU A 169 -20.35 -0.22 6.64
CA GLU A 169 -21.27 0.85 7.10
C GLU A 169 -21.80 1.83 6.04
N THR A 170 -21.61 1.61 4.73
CA THR A 170 -22.18 2.49 3.69
C THR A 170 -23.39 1.94 2.93
N ASN A 171 -24.03 0.87 3.43
CA ASN A 171 -25.34 0.43 2.91
C ASN A 171 -26.30 0.00 4.04
N LYS A 172 -26.66 0.94 4.91
CA LYS A 172 -27.90 0.87 5.70
C LYS A 172 -28.63 2.20 5.68
#